data_AF-A0A3D0M6Y4-F1
#
_entry.id   AF-A0A3D0M6Y4-F1
#
_cell.length_a   1.000
_cell.length_b   1.000
_cell.length_c   1.000
_cell.angle_alpha   90.00
_cell.angle_beta   90.00
_cell.angle_gamma   90.00
#
_symmetry.space_group_name_H-M   'P 1'
#
loop_
_entity.id
_entity.type
_entity.pdbx_description
1 polymer ?
#
loop_
_entity_poly.entity_id
_entity_poly.type
_entity_poly.pdbx_seq_one_letter_code
_entity_poly.pdbx_strand_id
1 'polypeptide(L)'
;MFNNSSPIDTRKVLTGKDGALFNDQGVMLATVETFQTQVNVTNAKYQPLGDAQEHEVFQSYGVTLTFTETVISDEQFISELFAAMKSGVMPSWNFQGVVNGRNGSQQRMTYRQCVPSGTIDLQNLSVGDIIKRAWSLFVNDPPELQSLLTA
;
A
#
# COMPACT_ATOMS: atom_id res chain seq x y z
N MET A 1 -11.67 22.15 -41.38
CA MET A 1 -12.15 21.28 -40.28
C MET A 1 -11.14 21.37 -39.17
N PHE A 2 -11.50 21.94 -38.02
CA PHE A 2 -10.60 22.05 -36.87
C PHE A 2 -10.47 20.68 -36.20
N ASN A 3 -9.23 20.27 -35.93
CA ASN A 3 -8.93 19.04 -35.21
C ASN A 3 -9.35 19.20 -33.74
N ASN A 4 -10.39 18.46 -33.31
CA ASN A 4 -10.92 18.48 -31.94
C ASN A 4 -10.29 17.41 -31.02
N SER A 5 -9.23 16.71 -31.43
CA SER A 5 -8.48 15.87 -30.49
C SER A 5 -7.50 16.73 -29.69
N SER A 6 -7.98 17.31 -28.59
CA SER A 6 -7.10 17.75 -27.50
C SER A 6 -6.10 16.61 -27.21
N PRO A 7 -4.78 16.88 -27.03
CA PRO A 7 -3.87 15.86 -26.54
C PRO A 7 -4.49 15.29 -25.26
N ILE A 8 -4.70 13.98 -25.20
CA ILE A 8 -5.07 13.31 -23.96
C ILE A 8 -3.96 13.65 -22.97
N ASP A 9 -4.25 14.54 -22.02
CA ASP A 9 -3.36 14.87 -20.92
C ASP A 9 -3.24 13.64 -20.04
N THR A 10 -2.16 12.90 -20.23
CA THR A 10 -1.88 11.63 -19.54
C THR A 10 -1.69 11.80 -18.03
N ARG A 11 -1.70 13.03 -17.50
CA ARG A 11 -1.67 13.29 -16.05
C ARG A 11 -3.00 12.98 -15.36
N LYS A 12 -4.08 12.65 -16.09
CA LYS A 12 -5.43 12.47 -15.50
C LYS A 12 -6.04 11.07 -15.53
N VAL A 13 -5.50 10.05 -16.19
CA VAL A 13 -6.15 8.73 -16.20
C VAL A 13 -5.15 7.57 -16.16
N LEU A 14 -4.56 7.39 -14.99
CA LEU A 14 -4.40 6.08 -14.37
C LEU A 14 -4.84 6.28 -12.92
N THR A 15 -6.14 6.22 -12.69
CA THR A 15 -6.65 6.08 -11.33
C THR A 15 -6.33 4.67 -10.87
N GLY A 16 -5.13 4.47 -10.34
CA GLY A 16 -4.80 3.34 -9.46
C GLY A 16 -5.56 3.48 -8.14
N LYS A 17 -6.87 3.70 -8.22
CA LYS A 17 -7.75 4.15 -7.13
C LYS A 17 -8.75 3.06 -6.77
N ASP A 18 -8.28 1.83 -6.62
CA ASP A 18 -9.13 0.76 -6.10
C ASP A 18 -8.28 -0.09 -5.13
N GLY A 19 -7.82 0.57 -4.05
CA GLY A 19 -7.29 -0.12 -2.89
C GLY A 19 -8.41 -0.35 -1.88
N ALA A 20 -8.62 -1.59 -1.45
CA ALA A 20 -9.59 -1.92 -0.42
C ALA A 20 -8.89 -2.61 0.75
N LEU A 21 -9.22 -2.16 1.96
CA LEU A 21 -8.75 -2.77 3.18
C LEU A 21 -9.84 -3.66 3.78
N PHE A 22 -9.44 -4.83 4.26
CA PHE A 22 -10.31 -5.82 4.88
C PHE A 22 -9.78 -6.20 6.26
N ASN A 23 -10.68 -6.52 7.18
CA ASN A 23 -10.31 -7.24 8.40
C ASN A 23 -10.12 -8.75 8.13
N ASP A 24 -9.68 -9.49 9.14
CA ASP A 24 -9.49 -10.94 9.05
C ASP A 24 -10.78 -11.74 8.77
N GLN A 25 -11.95 -11.14 9.03
CA GLN A 25 -13.25 -11.74 8.73
C GLN A 25 -13.71 -11.46 7.29
N GLY A 26 -12.93 -10.73 6.50
CA GLY A 26 -13.25 -10.36 5.11
C GLY A 26 -14.24 -9.20 4.98
N VAL A 27 -14.52 -8.48 6.06
CA VAL A 27 -15.35 -7.25 6.02
C VAL A 27 -14.49 -6.10 5.51
N MET A 28 -15.00 -5.36 4.52
CA MET A 28 -14.34 -4.17 3.99
C MET A 28 -14.38 -3.05 5.03
N LEU A 29 -13.21 -2.55 5.41
CA LEU A 29 -13.03 -1.48 6.40
C LEU A 29 -12.95 -0.11 5.73
N ALA A 30 -12.14 0.00 4.67
CA ALA A 30 -11.85 1.29 4.05
C ALA A 30 -11.59 1.17 2.55
N THR A 31 -12.01 2.18 1.80
CA THR A 31 -11.54 2.44 0.43
C THR A 31 -10.41 3.47 0.46
N VAL A 32 -9.33 3.18 -0.25
CA VAL A 32 -8.09 3.97 -0.18
C VAL A 32 -7.95 4.88 -1.40
N GLU A 33 -7.75 6.18 -1.16
CA GLU A 33 -7.62 7.17 -2.23
C GLU A 33 -6.27 7.06 -2.94
N THR A 34 -5.19 6.89 -2.17
CA THR A 34 -3.83 6.69 -2.66
C THR A 34 -3.09 5.73 -1.74
N PHE A 35 -2.43 4.73 -2.31
CA PHE A 35 -1.54 3.83 -1.58
C PHE A 35 -0.18 3.73 -2.29
N GLN A 36 0.84 3.46 -1.50
CA GLN A 36 2.19 3.15 -1.94
C GLN A 36 2.67 1.93 -1.16
N THR A 37 3.24 0.96 -1.87
CA THR A 37 3.92 -0.16 -1.23
C THR A 37 5.37 -0.18 -1.66
N GLN A 38 6.27 -0.36 -0.69
CA GLN A 38 7.71 -0.41 -0.93
C GLN A 38 8.28 -1.70 -0.34
N VAL A 39 9.14 -2.37 -1.10
CA VAL A 39 9.93 -3.51 -0.63
C VAL A 39 11.37 -3.05 -0.50
N ASN A 40 11.92 -3.17 0.70
CA ASN A 40 13.35 -2.96 0.93
C ASN A 40 14.04 -4.33 0.93
N VAL A 41 14.92 -4.56 -0.05
CA VAL A 41 15.70 -5.81 -0.17
C VAL A 41 17.11 -5.54 0.36
N THR A 42 17.54 -6.37 1.30
CA THR A 42 18.89 -6.34 1.87
C THR A 42 19.67 -7.56 1.39
N ASN A 43 20.85 -7.31 0.85
CA ASN A 43 21.81 -8.34 0.45
C ASN A 43 23.06 -8.27 1.33
N ALA A 44 23.61 -9.43 1.66
CA ALA A 44 24.92 -9.54 2.28
C ALA A 44 26.00 -9.53 1.19
N LYS A 45 26.98 -8.64 1.31
CA LYS A 45 28.17 -8.61 0.45
C LYS A 45 29.26 -9.51 1.00
N TYR A 46 29.86 -10.32 0.15
CA TYR A 46 31.03 -11.11 0.50
C TYR A 46 32.01 -11.16 -0.68
N GLN A 47 33.30 -11.31 -0.37
CA GLN A 47 34.36 -11.42 -1.35
C GLN A 47 35.18 -12.68 -1.05
N PRO A 48 35.16 -13.69 -1.94
CA PRO A 48 36.03 -14.86 -1.83
C PRO A 48 37.50 -14.47 -1.90
N LEU A 49 38.35 -15.13 -1.09
CA LEU A 49 39.78 -14.86 -1.09
C LEU A 49 40.40 -15.17 -2.47
N GLY A 50 41.01 -14.16 -3.10
CA GLY A 50 41.63 -14.28 -4.42
C GLY A 50 40.73 -13.91 -5.60
N ASP A 51 39.46 -13.61 -5.37
CA ASP A 51 38.57 -13.00 -6.35
C ASP A 51 38.54 -11.47 -6.15
N ALA A 52 38.62 -10.71 -7.23
CA ALA A 52 38.56 -9.24 -7.19
C ALA A 52 37.12 -8.72 -7.15
N GLN A 53 36.14 -9.58 -7.44
CA GLN A 53 34.73 -9.21 -7.52
C GLN A 53 34.01 -9.46 -6.18
N GLU A 54 33.24 -8.45 -5.72
CA GLU A 54 32.27 -8.62 -4.63
C GLU A 54 31.02 -9.34 -5.15
N HIS A 55 30.52 -10.30 -4.38
CA HIS A 55 29.28 -11.03 -4.66
C HIS A 55 28.21 -10.63 -3.64
N GLU A 56 26.95 -10.60 -4.08
CA GLU A 56 25.79 -10.32 -3.22
C GLU A 56 24.93 -11.59 -3.07
N VAL A 57 24.58 -11.93 -1.83
CA VAL A 57 23.62 -13.00 -1.51
C VAL A 57 22.41 -12.37 -0.81
N PHE A 58 21.23 -12.78 -1.22
CA PHE A 58 19.98 -12.34 -0.60
C PHE A 58 19.97 -12.69 0.90
N GLN A 59 19.70 -11.68 1.73
CA GLN A 59 19.66 -11.84 3.18
C GLN A 59 18.22 -11.76 3.70
N SER A 60 17.53 -10.67 3.39
CA SER A 60 16.17 -10.43 3.86
C SER A 60 15.49 -9.35 3.01
N TYR A 61 14.17 -9.32 3.04
CA TYR A 61 13.41 -8.15 2.58
C TYR A 61 12.37 -7.75 3.63
N GLY A 62 12.06 -6.46 3.71
CA GLY A 62 10.96 -5.91 4.49
C GLY A 62 9.98 -5.20 3.57
N VAL A 63 8.68 -5.29 3.87
CA VAL A 63 7.63 -4.68 3.05
C VAL A 63 6.86 -3.67 3.90
N THR A 64 6.81 -2.42 3.44
CA THR A 64 6.05 -1.35 4.07
C THR A 64 4.95 -0.88 3.13
N LEU A 65 3.72 -0.84 3.64
CA LEU A 65 2.54 -0.31 2.97
C LEU A 65 2.16 1.02 3.62
N THR A 66 2.11 2.09 2.81
CA THR A 66 1.68 3.41 3.25
C THR A 66 0.46 3.83 2.44
N PHE A 67 -0.56 4.37 3.10
CA PHE A 67 -1.72 4.88 2.38
C PHE A 67 -2.38 6.07 3.06
N THR A 68 -3.21 6.76 2.28
CA THR A 68 -4.01 7.88 2.76
C THR A 68 -5.48 7.52 2.68
N GLU A 69 -6.11 7.52 3.85
CA GLU A 69 -7.54 7.31 4.03
C GLU A 69 -8.26 8.66 4.08
N THR A 70 -9.47 8.71 3.51
CA THR A 70 -10.37 9.86 3.65
C THR A 70 -11.38 9.57 4.77
N VAL A 71 -11.40 10.44 5.79
CA VAL A 71 -12.12 10.22 7.06
C VAL A 71 -13.65 10.21 6.92
N ILE A 72 -14.18 10.70 5.79
CA ILE A 72 -15.63 10.78 5.56
C ILE A 72 -16.28 9.38 5.52
N SER A 73 -15.49 8.32 5.30
CA SER A 73 -15.96 6.96 5.03
C SER A 73 -15.66 5.93 6.13
N ASP A 74 -14.89 6.25 7.17
CA ASP A 74 -14.37 5.20 8.07
C ASP A 74 -14.24 5.60 9.55
N GLU A 75 -15.02 4.93 10.39
CA GLU A 75 -15.01 4.97 11.86
C GLU A 75 -14.47 3.64 12.44
N GLN A 76 -14.48 2.55 11.68
CA GLN A 76 -14.16 1.22 12.17
C GLN A 76 -12.64 1.00 12.24
N PHE A 77 -11.90 1.48 11.24
CA PHE A 77 -10.46 1.29 11.19
C PHE A 77 -9.72 2.05 12.30
N ILE A 78 -10.12 3.30 12.55
CA ILE A 78 -9.59 4.07 13.67
C ILE A 78 -10.05 3.50 15.02
N SER A 79 -11.29 3.03 15.15
CA SER A 79 -11.76 2.47 16.43
C SER A 79 -11.05 1.14 16.78
N GLU A 80 -10.73 0.30 15.79
CA GLU A 80 -9.90 -0.90 15.98
C GLU A 80 -8.49 -0.55 16.48
N LEU A 81 -7.86 0.48 15.92
CA LEU A 81 -6.56 0.97 16.40
C LEU A 81 -6.66 1.46 17.86
N PHE A 82 -7.69 2.24 18.21
CA PHE A 82 -7.86 2.74 19.58
C PHE A 82 -8.22 1.64 20.58
N ALA A 83 -8.97 0.62 20.15
CA ALA A 83 -9.23 -0.58 20.96
C ALA A 83 -7.93 -1.34 21.23
N ALA A 84 -7.09 -1.49 20.21
CA ALA A 84 -5.78 -2.10 20.31
C ALA A 84 -4.81 -1.34 21.21
N MET A 85 -4.82 0.00 21.17
CA MET A 85 -4.02 0.82 22.11
C MET A 85 -4.44 0.60 23.57
N LYS A 86 -5.73 0.33 23.82
CA LYS A 86 -6.24 0.03 25.17
C LYS A 86 -5.94 -1.40 25.61
N SER A 87 -6.04 -2.37 24.71
CA SER A 87 -5.84 -3.79 25.00
C SER A 87 -4.36 -4.22 24.97
N GLY A 88 -3.51 -3.45 24.30
CA GLY A 88 -2.11 -3.80 24.03
C GLY A 88 -1.91 -4.79 22.89
N VAL A 89 -2.99 -5.23 22.23
CA VAL A 89 -2.94 -6.18 21.10
C VAL A 89 -3.19 -5.42 19.81
N MET A 90 -2.15 -5.24 19.00
CA MET A 90 -2.26 -4.56 17.71
C MET A 90 -3.12 -5.36 16.73
N PRO A 91 -3.95 -4.68 15.91
CA PRO A 91 -4.75 -5.34 14.91
C PRO A 91 -3.87 -5.77 13.73
N SER A 92 -4.38 -6.74 12.97
CA SER A 92 -3.80 -7.16 11.71
C SER A 92 -4.87 -7.03 10.63
N TRP A 93 -4.48 -6.54 9.46
CA TRP A 93 -5.40 -6.29 8.36
C TRP A 93 -4.90 -6.89 7.05
N ASN A 94 -5.81 -7.07 6.10
CA ASN A 94 -5.51 -7.57 4.77
C ASN A 94 -5.81 -6.46 3.75
N PHE A 95 -4.80 -6.05 3.00
CA PHE A 95 -4.95 -5.01 1.98
C PHE A 95 -4.90 -5.63 0.59
N GLN A 96 -5.81 -5.20 -0.29
CA GLN A 96 -5.78 -5.56 -1.70
C GLN A 96 -5.63 -4.30 -2.55
N GLY A 97 -4.51 -4.24 -3.27
CA GLY A 97 -4.26 -3.20 -4.25
C GLY A 97 -4.61 -3.68 -5.66
N VAL A 98 -5.36 -2.87 -6.40
CA VAL A 98 -5.63 -3.10 -7.83
C VAL A 98 -5.02 -1.98 -8.66
N VAL A 99 -4.27 -2.37 -9.68
CA VAL A 99 -3.70 -1.48 -10.69
C VAL A 99 -4.32 -1.82 -12.03
N ASN A 100 -5.06 -0.86 -12.60
CA ASN A 100 -5.73 -1.02 -13.89
C ASN A 100 -4.80 -0.59 -15.03
N GLY A 101 -4.60 -1.48 -16.00
CA GLY A 101 -3.86 -1.23 -17.24
C GLY A 101 -4.70 -0.48 -18.27
N ARG A 102 -4.03 0.14 -19.24
CA ARG A 102 -4.68 0.94 -20.30
C ARG A 102 -5.54 0.10 -21.26
N ASN A 103 -5.34 -1.21 -21.28
CA ASN A 103 -6.07 -2.17 -22.10
C ASN A 103 -7.22 -2.87 -21.34
N GLY A 104 -7.52 -2.43 -20.10
CA GLY A 104 -8.53 -3.06 -19.24
C GLY A 104 -8.04 -4.28 -18.47
N SER A 105 -6.77 -4.68 -18.60
CA SER A 105 -6.16 -5.67 -17.71
C SER A 105 -6.02 -5.12 -16.28
N GLN A 106 -6.06 -6.00 -15.29
CA GLN A 106 -5.92 -5.63 -13.88
C GLN A 106 -4.76 -6.41 -13.28
N GLN A 107 -3.81 -5.72 -12.66
CA GLN A 107 -2.90 -6.33 -11.72
C GLN A 107 -3.49 -6.21 -10.33
N ARG A 108 -3.60 -7.34 -9.64
CA ARG A 108 -4.10 -7.41 -8.28
C ARG A 108 -3.03 -8.00 -7.40
N MET A 109 -2.73 -7.30 -6.32
CA MET A 109 -1.77 -7.73 -5.32
C MET A 109 -2.42 -7.71 -3.95
N THR A 110 -2.24 -8.79 -3.20
CA THR A 110 -2.76 -8.94 -1.85
C THR A 110 -1.63 -8.95 -0.85
N TYR A 111 -1.80 -8.15 0.20
CA TYR A 111 -0.90 -8.00 1.32
C TYR A 111 -1.64 -8.49 2.56
N ARG A 112 -1.08 -9.49 3.22
CA ARG A 112 -1.68 -10.11 4.39
C ARG A 112 -0.89 -9.75 5.63
N GLN A 113 -1.55 -9.83 6.77
CA GLN A 113 -0.95 -9.53 8.06
C GLN A 113 -0.29 -8.15 8.12
N CYS A 114 -0.99 -7.13 7.61
CA CYS A 114 -0.53 -5.75 7.66
C CYS A 114 -0.72 -5.22 9.09
N VAL A 115 0.38 -4.94 9.79
CA VAL A 115 0.38 -4.45 11.17
C VAL A 115 0.77 -2.98 11.20
N PRO A 116 0.05 -2.11 11.95
CA PRO A 116 0.44 -0.73 12.10
C PRO A 116 1.89 -0.56 12.57
N SER A 117 2.67 0.28 11.88
CA SER A 117 4.09 0.45 12.16
C SER A 117 4.59 1.85 11.76
N GLY A 118 5.52 2.39 12.55
CA GLY A 118 6.02 3.75 12.37
C GLY A 118 5.03 4.81 12.88
N THR A 119 5.05 5.98 12.25
CA THR A 119 4.18 7.10 12.63
C THR A 119 2.80 6.95 12.01
N ILE A 120 1.75 7.09 12.82
CA ILE A 120 0.35 7.12 12.39
C ILE A 120 -0.22 8.48 12.75
N ASP A 121 -0.69 9.22 11.75
CA ASP A 121 -1.29 10.53 11.96
C ASP A 121 -2.73 10.37 12.46
N LEU A 122 -2.96 10.67 13.73
CA LEU A 122 -4.29 10.54 14.35
C LEU A 122 -5.24 11.67 13.95
N GLN A 123 -4.70 12.90 13.97
CA GLN A 123 -5.44 14.14 13.73
C GLN A 123 -4.51 15.16 13.09
N ASN A 124 -4.60 15.29 11.77
CA ASN A 124 -3.96 16.38 11.04
C ASN A 124 -5.07 17.16 10.32
N LEU A 125 -5.23 18.45 10.66
CA LEU A 125 -6.28 19.30 10.10
C LEU A 125 -5.69 20.61 9.58
N SER A 126 -6.15 20.99 8.39
CA SER A 126 -5.85 22.24 7.71
C SER A 126 -7.19 22.88 7.28
N VAL A 127 -7.29 24.21 7.34
CA VAL A 127 -8.53 24.91 7.01
C VAL A 127 -8.80 24.79 5.51
N GLY A 128 -9.95 24.20 5.16
CA GLY A 128 -10.37 24.01 3.77
C GLY A 128 -10.09 22.61 3.21
N ASP A 129 -9.44 21.73 3.97
CA ASP A 129 -9.14 20.36 3.55
C ASP A 129 -10.17 19.34 4.04
N ILE A 130 -10.38 18.31 3.23
CA ILE A 130 -11.01 17.07 3.67
C ILE A 130 -10.03 16.40 4.65
N ILE A 131 -10.52 15.96 5.82
CA ILE A 131 -9.67 15.29 6.80
C ILE A 131 -9.12 14.00 6.16
N LYS A 132 -7.80 13.87 6.15
CA LYS A 132 -7.06 12.71 5.66
C LYS A 132 -6.19 12.15 6.77
N ARG A 133 -6.04 10.83 6.82
CA ARG A 133 -5.12 10.16 7.74
C ARG A 133 -4.09 9.37 6.96
N ALA A 134 -2.82 9.58 7.31
CA ALA A 134 -1.71 8.84 6.77
C ALA A 134 -1.44 7.61 7.64
N TRP A 135 -1.43 6.45 7.00
CA TRP A 135 -1.22 5.16 7.64
C TRP A 135 0.05 4.53 7.11
N SER A 136 0.83 3.95 8.01
CA SER A 136 2.02 3.16 7.71
C SER A 136 1.87 1.79 8.37
N LEU A 137 1.95 0.75 7.56
CA LEU A 137 1.81 -0.65 7.95
C LEU A 137 3.04 -1.43 7.50
N PHE A 138 3.47 -2.39 8.31
CA PHE A 138 4.45 -3.39 7.91
C PHE A 138 3.71 -4.68 7.53
N VAL A 139 4.10 -5.30 6.42
CA VAL A 139 3.45 -6.53 5.91
C VAL A 139 4.28 -7.72 6.35
N ASN A 140 3.71 -8.57 7.21
CA ASN A 140 4.43 -9.73 7.75
C ASN A 140 4.41 -10.95 6.82
N ASP A 141 3.42 -11.04 5.94
CA ASP A 141 3.35 -12.11 4.94
C ASP A 141 3.91 -11.65 3.58
N PRO A 142 4.61 -12.54 2.84
CA PRO A 142 5.01 -12.27 1.47
C PRO A 142 3.81 -11.83 0.61
N PRO A 143 3.93 -10.72 -0.15
CA PRO A 143 2.87 -10.28 -1.05
C PRO A 143 2.55 -11.33 -2.12
N GLU A 144 1.26 -11.52 -2.41
CA GLU A 144 0.80 -12.45 -3.43
C GLU A 144 0.25 -11.71 -4.65
N LEU A 145 0.75 -12.06 -5.84
CA LEU A 145 0.22 -11.61 -7.12
C LEU A 145 -0.97 -12.48 -7.52
N GLN A 146 -2.17 -11.91 -7.50
CA GLN A 146 -3.39 -12.61 -7.91
C GLN A 146 -3.67 -12.50 -9.40
N SER A 147 -3.29 -11.38 -10.03
CA SER A 147 -3.39 -11.20 -11.47
C SER A 147 -2.27 -10.30 -11.98
N LEU A 148 -1.86 -10.53 -13.23
CA LEU A 148 -0.82 -9.75 -13.91
C LEU A 148 -1.46 -8.73 -14.85
N LEU A 149 -0.80 -7.58 -14.97
CA LEU A 149 -1.04 -6.69 -16.10
C LEU A 149 -0.58 -7.42 -17.37
N THR A 150 -1.51 -7.69 -18.26
CA THR A 150 -1.19 -8.08 -19.63
C THR A 150 -1.05 -6.80 -20.44
N ALA A 151 -0.08 -6.75 -21.37
CA ALA A 151 0.09 -5.65 -22.31
C ALA A 151 -0.81 -5.86 -23.54
#